data_AF-A0AAC9YVH2-F1
#
_entry.id   AF-A0AAC9YVH2-F1
#
_cell.length_a   1.000
_cell.length_b   1.000
_cell.length_c   1.000
_cell.angle_alpha   90.00
_cell.angle_beta   90.00
_cell.angle_gamma   90.00
#
_symmetry.space_group_name_H-M   'P 1'
#
loop_
_entity.id
_entity.type
_entity.pdbx_description
1 polymer ?
#
loop_
_entity_poly.entity_id
_entity_poly.type
_entity_poly.pdbx_seq_one_letter_code
_entity_poly.pdbx_strand_id
1 'polypeptide(L)'
;MQFLSSLLFGAMIAVSATLVHQTLPPVGVSVGIFATYLGIWYVGRHYGKRRYKLIALSAWLAVISIAGSFGVGEELLIQGDNQGSALLTIGFVAGVVAVLRNP
;
A
#
# COMPACT_ATOMS: atom_id res chain seq x y z
N MET A 1 -5.04 3.87 -20.56
CA MET A 1 -4.81 2.55 -19.94
C MET A 1 -3.80 2.56 -18.80
N GLN A 2 -2.59 3.11 -18.97
CA GLN A 2 -1.54 3.11 -17.92
C GLN A 2 -1.95 3.81 -16.61
N PHE A 3 -2.73 4.90 -16.71
CA PHE A 3 -3.27 5.59 -15.54
C PHE A 3 -4.17 4.66 -14.70
N LEU A 4 -5.23 4.13 -15.32
CA LEU A 4 -6.22 3.29 -14.65
C LEU A 4 -5.59 2.01 -14.09
N SER A 5 -4.71 1.36 -14.85
CA SER A 5 -3.97 0.18 -14.38
C SER A 5 -3.05 0.49 -13.21
N SER A 6 -2.35 1.63 -13.18
CA SER A 6 -1.53 2.04 -12.03
C SER A 6 -2.38 2.28 -10.79
N LEU A 7 -3.54 2.92 -10.97
CA LEU A 7 -4.51 3.19 -9.90
C LEU A 7 -5.04 1.88 -9.32
N LEU A 8 -5.54 0.98 -10.18
CA LEU A 8 -6.05 -0.34 -9.76
C LEU A 8 -4.95 -1.17 -9.08
N PHE A 9 -3.73 -1.16 -9.61
CA PHE A 9 -2.63 -1.92 -9.04
C PHE A 9 -2.25 -1.41 -7.64
N GLY A 10 -2.19 -0.09 -7.45
CA GLY A 10 -1.97 0.52 -6.15
C GLY A 10 -3.06 0.18 -5.13
N ALA A 11 -4.33 0.24 -5.55
CA ALA A 11 -5.47 -0.14 -4.72
C ALA A 11 -5.40 -1.63 -4.32
N MET A 12 -5.11 -2.52 -5.27
CA MET A 12 -4.99 -3.96 -5.01
C MET A 12 -3.86 -4.28 -4.02
N ILE A 13 -2.71 -3.60 -4.13
CA ILE A 13 -1.62 -3.74 -3.16
C ILE A 13 -2.08 -3.36 -1.75
N ALA A 14 -2.82 -2.26 -1.61
CA ALA A 14 -3.35 -1.84 -0.31
C ALA A 14 -4.34 -2.87 0.26
N VAL A 15 -5.30 -3.34 -0.56
CA VAL A 15 -6.24 -4.40 -0.14
C VAL A 15 -5.48 -5.65 0.31
N SER A 16 -4.52 -6.13 -0.48
CA SER A 16 -3.71 -7.30 -0.12
C SER A 16 -2.92 -7.08 1.17
N ALA A 17 -2.31 -5.91 1.36
CA ALA A 17 -1.57 -5.60 2.57
C ALA A 17 -2.49 -5.57 3.81
N THR A 18 -3.67 -4.94 3.70
CA THR A 18 -4.71 -4.95 4.74
C THR A 18 -5.15 -6.36 5.10
N LEU A 19 -5.35 -7.25 4.13
CA LEU A 19 -5.78 -8.62 4.43
C LEU A 19 -4.67 -9.46 5.08
N VAL A 20 -3.41 -9.22 4.73
CA VAL A 20 -2.29 -10.07 5.16
C VAL A 20 -1.67 -9.62 6.50
N HIS A 21 -1.71 -8.32 6.84
CA HIS A 21 -0.87 -7.78 7.91
C HIS A 21 -1.06 -8.42 9.31
N GLN A 22 -2.28 -8.85 9.61
CA GLN A 22 -2.67 -9.47 10.89
C GLN A 22 -2.65 -11.00 10.88
N THR A 23 -2.41 -11.64 9.72
CA THR A 23 -2.56 -13.10 9.58
C THR A 23 -1.51 -13.91 10.34
N LEU A 24 -0.25 -13.45 10.34
CA LEU A 24 0.85 -14.08 11.08
C LEU A 24 1.85 -13.02 11.52
N PRO A 25 1.58 -12.25 12.58
CA PRO A 25 2.52 -11.23 13.05
C PRO A 25 3.83 -11.82 13.58
N PRO A 26 5.00 -11.19 13.31
CA PRO A 26 5.21 -9.96 12.54
C PRO A 26 5.40 -10.19 11.03
N VAL A 27 5.32 -11.42 10.56
CA VAL A 27 5.59 -11.80 9.16
C VAL A 27 4.57 -11.15 8.21
N GLY A 28 3.28 -11.19 8.56
CA GLY A 28 2.20 -10.63 7.74
C GLY A 28 2.41 -9.14 7.41
N VAL A 29 2.62 -8.31 8.45
CA VAL A 29 2.89 -6.88 8.26
C VAL A 29 4.18 -6.63 7.49
N SER A 30 5.23 -7.40 7.74
CA SER A 30 6.50 -7.31 7.02
C SER A 30 6.32 -7.56 5.52
N VAL A 31 5.54 -8.59 5.17
CA VAL A 31 5.17 -8.89 3.78
C VAL A 31 4.35 -7.76 3.18
N GLY A 32 3.37 -7.21 3.90
CA GLY A 32 2.55 -6.09 3.42
C GLY A 32 3.38 -4.83 3.09
N ILE A 33 4.33 -4.48 3.97
CA ILE A 33 5.25 -3.35 3.75
C ILE A 33 6.16 -3.62 2.55
N PHE A 34 6.74 -4.82 2.47
CA PHE A 34 7.64 -5.20 1.39
C PHE A 34 6.93 -5.23 0.03
N ALA A 35 5.71 -5.79 -0.01
CA ALA A 35 4.85 -5.80 -1.19
C ALA A 35 4.46 -4.38 -1.62
N THR A 36 4.24 -3.47 -0.67
CA THR A 36 3.99 -2.06 -0.96
C THR A 36 5.16 -1.41 -1.70
N TYR A 37 6.39 -1.58 -1.18
CA TYR A 37 7.59 -1.09 -1.85
C TYR A 37 7.74 -1.70 -3.25
N LEU A 38 7.73 -3.04 -3.35
CA LEU A 38 7.98 -3.76 -4.59
C LEU A 38 6.92 -3.44 -5.64
N GLY A 39 5.65 -3.41 -5.25
CA GLY A 39 4.54 -3.15 -6.16
C GLY A 39 4.60 -1.75 -6.75
N ILE A 40 4.82 -0.72 -5.92
CA ILE A 40 4.95 0.67 -6.39
C ILE A 40 6.21 0.85 -7.23
N TRP A 41 7.32 0.23 -6.84
CA TRP A 41 8.55 0.25 -7.63
C TRP A 41 8.33 -0.40 -9.01
N TYR A 42 7.70 -1.56 -9.04
CA TYR A 42 7.39 -2.33 -10.25
C TYR A 42 6.52 -1.53 -11.24
N VAL A 43 5.49 -0.83 -10.77
CA VAL A 43 4.64 0.02 -11.62
C VAL A 43 5.46 1.01 -12.44
N GLY A 44 6.42 1.69 -11.81
CA GLY A 44 7.25 2.64 -12.55
C GLY A 44 8.30 1.98 -13.44
N ARG A 45 8.80 0.79 -13.06
CA ARG A 45 9.70 0.01 -13.92
C ARG A 45 8.98 -0.50 -15.18
N HIS A 46 7.72 -0.90 -15.04
CA HIS A 46 6.89 -1.41 -16.12
C HIS A 46 6.45 -0.30 -17.08
N TYR A 47 6.06 0.87 -16.57
CA TYR A 47 5.59 1.98 -17.42
C TYR A 47 6.64 3.05 -17.75
N GLY A 48 7.85 2.95 -17.19
CA GLY A 48 8.99 3.83 -17.47
C GLY A 48 8.83 5.28 -17.02
N LYS A 49 7.84 5.62 -16.18
CA LYS A 49 7.61 7.00 -15.71
C LYS A 49 7.23 7.06 -14.24
N ARG A 50 7.82 8.03 -13.53
CA ARG A 50 7.56 8.27 -12.09
C ARG A 50 6.12 8.65 -11.78
N ARG A 51 5.41 9.33 -12.69
CA ARG A 51 4.00 9.72 -12.52
C ARG A 51 3.08 8.53 -12.21
N TYR A 52 3.37 7.36 -12.77
CA TYR A 52 2.56 6.16 -12.55
C TYR A 52 2.78 5.56 -11.15
N LYS A 53 4.00 5.67 -10.61
CA LYS A 53 4.26 5.34 -9.20
C LYS A 53 3.47 6.23 -8.25
N LEU A 54 3.39 7.53 -8.53
CA LEU A 54 2.60 8.49 -7.75
C LEU A 54 1.11 8.16 -7.77
N ILE A 55 0.57 7.82 -8.94
CA ILE A 55 -0.82 7.39 -9.09
C ILE A 55 -1.09 6.12 -8.27
N ALA A 56 -0.21 5.10 -8.38
CA ALA A 56 -0.34 3.88 -7.60
C ALA A 56 -0.25 4.14 -6.08
N LEU A 57 0.69 4.96 -5.63
CA LEU A 57 0.81 5.33 -4.22
C LEU A 57 -0.41 6.12 -3.73
N SER A 58 -0.98 7.01 -4.53
CA SER A 58 -2.20 7.74 -4.15
C SER A 58 -3.40 6.81 -4.01
N ALA A 59 -3.52 5.80 -4.87
CA ALA A 59 -4.57 4.80 -4.78
C ALA A 59 -4.38 3.91 -3.54
N TRP A 60 -3.14 3.51 -3.28
CA TRP A 60 -2.76 2.76 -2.08
C TRP A 60 -3.14 3.55 -0.81
N LEU A 61 -2.79 4.84 -0.76
CA LEU A 61 -3.12 5.73 0.35
C LEU A 61 -4.63 5.86 0.58
N ALA A 62 -5.41 6.06 -0.49
CA ALA A 62 -6.86 6.18 -0.38
C ALA A 62 -7.47 4.91 0.23
N VAL A 63 -7.10 3.74 -0.27
CA VAL A 63 -7.62 2.45 0.22
C VAL A 63 -7.18 2.18 1.65
N ILE A 64 -5.91 2.41 1.97
CA ILE A 64 -5.41 2.11 3.31
C ILE A 64 -5.96 3.06 4.37
N SER A 65 -6.25 4.31 3.98
CA SER A 65 -6.92 5.28 4.85
C SER A 65 -8.36 4.84 5.18
N ILE A 66 -9.07 4.30 4.18
CA ILE A 66 -10.41 3.71 4.41
C ILE A 66 -10.30 2.50 5.33
N ALA A 67 -9.33 1.62 5.12
CA ALA A 67 -9.11 0.44 5.96
C ALA A 67 -8.72 0.78 7.42
N GLY A 68 -8.03 1.90 7.64
CA GLY A 68 -7.70 2.43 8.96
C GLY A 68 -8.77 3.36 9.56
N SER A 69 -9.93 3.51 8.90
CA SER A 69 -11.06 4.32 9.38
C SER A 69 -12.23 3.43 9.75
N PHE A 70 -13.14 3.94 10.59
CA PHE A 70 -14.35 3.21 10.98
C PHE A 70 -15.25 2.92 9.78
N GLY A 71 -15.55 1.63 9.58
CA GLY A 71 -16.53 1.18 8.60
C GLY A 71 -17.97 1.26 9.13
N VAL A 72 -18.91 0.73 8.34
CA VAL A 72 -20.35 0.69 8.69
C VAL A 72 -20.62 -0.08 9.99
N GLY A 73 -19.80 -1.09 10.29
CA GLY A 73 -19.88 -1.88 11.52
C GLY A 73 -19.11 -1.28 12.71
N GLU A 74 -18.59 -0.06 12.61
CA GLU A 74 -17.68 0.55 13.59
C GLU A 74 -16.39 -0.26 13.86
N GLU A 75 -16.04 -1.15 12.92
CA GLU A 75 -14.82 -1.94 12.96
C GLU A 75 -13.70 -1.27 12.16
N LEU A 76 -12.47 -1.48 12.62
CA LEU A 76 -11.24 -1.09 11.92
C LEU A 76 -10.60 -2.34 11.32
N LEU A 77 -10.37 -2.33 10.01
CA LEU A 77 -9.61 -3.40 9.35
C LEU A 77 -8.12 -3.30 9.69
N ILE A 78 -7.62 -2.09 9.89
CA ILE A 78 -6.27 -1.82 10.37
C ILE A 78 -6.39 -1.15 11.74
N GLN A 79 -6.04 -1.90 12.78
CA GLN A 79 -6.14 -1.43 14.16
C GLN A 79 -4.95 -0.53 14.54
N GLY A 80 -5.12 0.29 15.58
CA GLY A 80 -4.05 1.15 16.13
C GLY A 80 -3.00 0.38 16.95
N ASP A 81 -2.81 -0.91 16.69
CA ASP A 81 -1.81 -1.74 17.35
C ASP A 81 -0.44 -1.64 16.65
N ASN A 82 0.56 -2.36 17.15
CA ASN A 82 1.92 -2.31 16.59
C ASN A 82 1.97 -2.71 15.10
N GLN A 83 1.14 -3.65 14.66
CA GLN A 83 1.19 -4.15 13.29
C GLN A 83 0.47 -3.20 12.33
N GLY A 84 -0.72 -2.72 12.70
CA GLY A 84 -1.47 -1.77 11.91
C GLY A 84 -0.78 -0.42 11.82
N SER A 85 -0.26 0.10 12.94
CA SER A 85 0.52 1.35 12.93
C SER A 85 1.81 1.23 12.10
N ALA A 86 2.51 0.09 12.15
CA ALA A 86 3.67 -0.17 11.31
C ALA A 86 3.29 -0.22 9.83
N LEU A 87 2.18 -0.87 9.46
CA LEU A 87 1.71 -0.90 8.08
C LEU A 87 1.40 0.51 7.56
N LEU A 88 0.68 1.33 8.34
CA LEU A 88 0.31 2.68 7.94
C LEU A 88 1.55 3.58 7.78
N THR A 89 2.47 3.55 8.75
CA THR A 89 3.62 4.45 8.79
C THR A 89 4.77 3.96 7.92
N ILE A 90 5.30 2.77 8.20
CA ILE A 90 6.44 2.19 7.48
C ILE A 90 6.02 1.82 6.05
N GLY A 91 4.80 1.32 5.84
CA GLY A 91 4.28 1.06 4.50
C GLY A 91 4.19 2.34 3.65
N PHE A 92 3.74 3.45 4.23
CA PHE A 92 3.72 4.73 3.52
C PHE A 92 5.15 5.20 3.18
N VAL A 93 6.08 5.17 4.14
CA VAL A 93 7.48 5.52 3.89
C VAL A 93 8.07 4.64 2.79
N ALA A 94 7.83 3.32 2.84
CA ALA A 94 8.28 2.38 1.82
C ALA A 94 7.73 2.74 0.43
N GLY A 95 6.45 3.10 0.34
CA GLY A 95 5.83 3.58 -0.89
C GLY A 95 6.45 4.88 -1.42
N VAL A 96 6.72 5.85 -0.54
CA VAL A 96 7.41 7.11 -0.91
C VAL A 96 8.82 6.83 -1.42
N VAL A 97 9.59 5.95 -0.76
CA VAL A 97 10.93 5.54 -1.22
C VAL A 97 10.86 4.87 -2.60
N ALA A 98 9.87 4.01 -2.83
CA ALA A 98 9.66 3.37 -4.13
C ALA A 98 9.36 4.38 -5.26
N VAL A 99 8.59 5.43 -4.96
CA VAL A 99 8.31 6.55 -5.87
C VAL A 99 9.57 7.36 -6.17
N LEU A 100 10.40 7.65 -5.17
CA LEU A 100 11.63 8.45 -5.29
C LEU A 100 12.71 7.73 -6.11
N ARG A 101 12.77 6.40 -6.02
CA ARG A 101 13.68 5.59 -6.82
C ARG A 101 13.40 5.80 -8.32
N ASN A 102 14.45 5.90 -9.13
CA ASN A 102 14.29 6.03 -10.57
C ASN A 102 13.48 4.86 -11.18
N PRO A 103 12.63 5.12 -12.19
CA PRO A 103 11.90 4.08 -12.92
C PRO A 103 12.83 3.21 -13.78
#